data_AF-A0AAE0A448-F1
#
_entry.id   AF-A0AAE0A448-F1
#
_cell.length_a   1.000
_cell.length_b   1.000
_cell.length_c   1.000
_cell.angle_alpha   90.00
_cell.angle_beta   90.00
_cell.angle_gamma   90.00
#
_symmetry.space_group_name_H-M   'P 1'
#
loop_
_entity.id
_entity.type
_entity.pdbx_description
1 polymer ?
#
loop_
_entity_poly.entity_id
_entity_poly.type
_entity_poly.pdbx_seq_one_letter_code
_entity_poly.pdbx_strand_id
1 'polypeptide(L)'
;MADMKFTYVATCQNYGNQKRSGDRRATDILNLMVNHPSLRVAYIDEVEVKVEETEGVKAKKVYYSVLVKAVDNLDQEIYRIKLPGPAKLGEGKPENQNHAVVFTRGEALQAIDMNQDNYLEEAFKMRNLLEEFNEDHGVRPPSILGVREHIFTGSVSSLAWFMSNQETSFVTIGQRVFARPLKIRFHYGHPDVFDRIFHITRGGMSKASRNVNLSEDIFAGLNQISLFEAKVACGNGEQTLSRDIYRLGHHFDFFRMLSCYFTTIGFYVSSLISQACRPLMSGLGMWGSCKALARGYDYLMGYIIFAPVAILAWFPFVSEFQTRLLFNQAFSRGLQIQRILAGGKKHK
;
A
#
# COMPACT_ATOMS: atom_id res chain seq x y z
N MET A 1 -26.49 14.09 -16.11
CA MET A 1 -25.34 13.66 -16.96
C MET A 1 -24.14 13.24 -16.11
N ALA A 2 -23.74 14.01 -15.08
CA ALA A 2 -22.61 13.68 -14.22
C ALA A 2 -22.77 12.31 -13.52
N ASP A 3 -23.91 12.02 -12.90
CA ASP A 3 -24.16 10.74 -12.21
C ASP A 3 -24.19 9.51 -13.12
N MET A 4 -24.29 9.69 -14.44
CA MET A 4 -24.17 8.59 -15.41
C MET A 4 -22.70 8.31 -15.76
N LYS A 5 -21.81 9.29 -15.61
CA LYS A 5 -20.40 9.21 -15.98
C LYS A 5 -19.50 8.95 -14.77
N PHE A 6 -19.89 9.43 -13.59
CA PHE A 6 -19.11 9.33 -12.36
C PHE A 6 -19.89 8.56 -11.31
N THR A 7 -19.21 7.63 -10.66
CA THR A 7 -19.74 6.89 -9.51
C THR A 7 -18.81 7.11 -8.33
N TYR A 8 -19.34 7.65 -7.25
CA TYR A 8 -18.60 7.85 -6.01
C TYR A 8 -19.02 6.81 -4.98
N VAL A 9 -18.07 5.97 -4.57
CA VAL A 9 -18.28 4.89 -3.59
C VAL A 9 -17.34 5.12 -2.42
N ALA A 10 -17.91 5.31 -1.24
CA ALA A 10 -17.16 5.34 0.01
C ALA A 10 -17.20 3.95 0.67
N THR A 11 -16.07 3.51 1.21
CA THR A 11 -15.95 2.22 1.90
C THR A 11 -15.97 2.42 3.40
N CYS A 12 -16.89 1.76 4.10
CA CYS A 12 -16.89 1.66 5.54
C CYS A 12 -17.19 0.21 5.94
N GLN A 13 -16.15 -0.62 6.03
CA GLN A 13 -16.27 -2.05 6.38
C GLN A 13 -17.17 -2.31 7.60
N ASN A 14 -17.13 -1.45 8.62
CA ASN A 14 -17.81 -1.68 9.89
C ASN A 14 -19.26 -1.15 9.93
N TYR A 15 -19.75 -0.51 8.86
CA TYR A 15 -21.06 0.13 8.84
C TYR A 15 -22.19 -0.85 9.22
N GLY A 16 -22.17 -2.08 8.72
CA GLY A 16 -23.17 -3.10 9.06
C GLY A 16 -23.25 -3.43 10.55
N ASN A 17 -22.10 -3.52 11.23
CA ASN A 17 -22.07 -3.72 12.69
C ASN A 17 -22.54 -2.48 13.45
N GLN A 18 -22.10 -1.29 13.01
CA GLN A 18 -22.52 -0.02 13.60
C GLN A 18 -24.05 0.16 13.52
N LYS A 19 -24.66 -0.25 12.40
CA LYS A 19 -26.12 -0.28 12.27
C LYS A 19 -26.77 -1.21 13.28
N ARG A 20 -26.30 -2.45 13.39
CA ARG A 20 -26.84 -3.45 14.34
C ARG A 20 -26.70 -3.02 15.80
N SER A 21 -25.61 -2.34 16.14
CA SER A 21 -25.35 -1.87 17.50
C SER A 21 -26.02 -0.54 17.83
N GLY A 22 -26.70 0.12 16.88
CA GLY A 22 -27.26 1.45 17.07
C GLY A 22 -26.20 2.53 17.31
N ASP A 23 -24.99 2.37 16.75
CA ASP A 23 -23.91 3.34 16.89
C ASP A 23 -24.27 4.64 16.16
N ARG A 24 -24.04 5.78 16.81
CA ARG A 24 -24.26 7.12 16.23
C ARG A 24 -23.55 7.29 14.88
N ARG A 25 -22.38 6.68 14.69
CA ARG A 25 -21.63 6.73 13.43
C ARG A 25 -22.42 6.18 12.24
N ALA A 26 -23.27 5.18 12.45
CA ALA A 26 -24.14 4.68 11.39
C ALA A 26 -25.21 5.72 11.00
N THR A 27 -25.70 6.49 11.96
CA THR A 27 -26.64 7.59 11.72
C THR A 27 -25.95 8.72 10.97
N ASP A 28 -24.71 9.06 11.34
CA ASP A 28 -23.93 10.10 10.65
C ASP A 28 -23.64 9.71 9.18
N ILE A 29 -23.33 8.43 8.92
CA ILE A 29 -23.14 7.91 7.56
C ILE A 29 -24.46 7.94 6.76
N LEU A 30 -25.59 7.59 7.37
CA LEU A 30 -26.90 7.70 6.73
C LEU A 30 -27.21 9.16 6.37
N ASN A 31 -27.02 10.09 7.30
CA ASN A 31 -27.21 11.52 7.07
C ASN A 31 -26.32 12.03 5.92
N LEU A 32 -25.08 11.53 5.82
CA LEU A 32 -24.19 11.86 4.71
C LEU A 32 -24.75 11.37 3.36
N MET A 33 -25.27 10.14 3.30
CA MET A 33 -25.90 9.61 2.09
C MET A 33 -27.19 10.36 1.71
N VAL A 34 -27.97 10.81 2.69
CA VAL A 34 -29.17 11.62 2.48
C VAL A 34 -28.81 13.00 1.90
N ASN A 35 -27.79 13.65 2.47
CA ASN A 35 -27.32 14.95 2.02
C ASN A 35 -26.62 14.91 0.65
N HIS A 36 -26.08 13.75 0.27
CA HIS A 36 -25.39 13.54 -1.00
C HIS A 36 -25.99 12.34 -1.75
N PRO A 37 -27.08 12.52 -2.53
CA PRO A 37 -27.81 11.42 -3.17
C PRO A 37 -26.97 10.55 -4.12
N SER A 38 -25.88 11.08 -4.67
CA SER A 38 -24.96 10.36 -5.56
C SER A 38 -23.94 9.49 -4.80
N LEU A 39 -23.78 9.71 -3.49
CA LEU A 39 -22.89 8.93 -2.63
C LEU A 39 -23.47 7.54 -2.40
N ARG A 40 -22.62 6.53 -2.57
CA ARG A 40 -22.94 5.15 -2.24
C ARG A 40 -21.94 4.67 -1.21
N VAL A 41 -22.40 3.86 -0.26
CA VAL A 41 -21.54 3.32 0.80
C VAL A 41 -21.44 1.80 0.62
N ALA A 42 -20.21 1.30 0.56
CA ALA A 42 -19.92 -0.12 0.54
C ALA A 42 -19.44 -0.57 1.92
N TYR A 43 -19.94 -1.71 2.41
CA TYR A 43 -19.51 -2.30 3.69
C TYR A 43 -19.44 -3.82 3.63
N ILE A 44 -18.86 -4.41 4.67
CA ILE A 44 -18.78 -5.87 4.84
C ILE A 44 -19.82 -6.29 5.88
N ASP A 45 -20.70 -7.21 5.48
CA ASP A 45 -21.69 -7.81 6.36
C ASP A 45 -21.28 -9.23 6.75
N GLU A 46 -21.16 -9.45 8.05
CA GLU A 46 -20.85 -10.76 8.64
C GLU A 46 -22.13 -11.37 9.21
N VAL A 47 -22.51 -12.55 8.68
CA VAL A 47 -23.71 -13.28 9.10
C VAL A 47 -23.32 -14.67 9.56
N GLU A 48 -23.76 -15.05 10.76
CA GLU A 48 -23.61 -16.42 11.25
C GLU A 48 -24.76 -17.28 10.72
N VAL A 49 -24.42 -18.27 9.89
CA VAL A 49 -25.38 -19.23 9.34
C VAL A 49 -25.16 -20.57 10.02
N LYS A 50 -26.23 -21.17 10.54
CA LYS A 50 -26.21 -22.54 11.04
C LYS A 50 -26.27 -23.49 9.85
N VAL A 51 -25.21 -24.27 9.67
CA VAL A 51 -25.16 -25.29 8.61
C VAL A 51 -25.22 -26.65 9.28
N GLU A 52 -26.15 -27.50 8.84
CA GLU A 52 -26.20 -28.90 9.22
C GLU A 52 -25.11 -29.66 8.46
N GLU A 53 -24.07 -30.09 9.17
CA GLU A 53 -23.05 -31.01 8.68
C GLU A 53 -23.33 -32.41 9.23
N THR A 54 -22.72 -33.43 8.63
CA THR A 54 -22.91 -34.86 8.96
C THR A 54 -22.58 -35.20 10.42
N GLU A 55 -21.87 -34.32 11.13
CA GLU A 55 -21.44 -34.45 12.53
C GLU A 55 -22.12 -33.44 13.49
N GLY A 56 -23.15 -32.70 13.04
CA GLY A 56 -23.93 -31.77 13.87
C GLY A 56 -24.07 -30.35 13.28
N VAL A 57 -24.76 -29.46 14.01
CA VAL A 57 -24.96 -28.07 13.60
C VAL A 57 -23.73 -27.23 13.96
N LYS A 58 -22.97 -26.77 12.96
CA LYS A 58 -21.88 -25.80 13.15
C LYS A 58 -22.31 -24.41 12.69
N ALA A 59 -22.00 -23.41 13.51
CA ALA A 59 -22.14 -22.00 13.12
C ALA A 59 -20.99 -21.64 12.18
N LYS A 60 -21.31 -21.30 10.93
CA LYS A 60 -20.35 -20.87 9.91
C LYS A 60 -20.56 -19.39 9.62
N LYS A 61 -19.48 -18.61 9.71
CA LYS A 61 -19.48 -17.20 9.32
C LYS A 61 -19.49 -17.08 7.80
N VAL A 62 -20.45 -16.33 7.28
CA VAL A 62 -20.58 -15.99 5.87
C VAL A 62 -20.43 -14.49 5.72
N TYR A 63 -19.62 -14.08 4.74
CA TYR A 63 -19.27 -12.69 4.50
C TYR A 63 -19.95 -12.20 3.23
N TYR A 64 -20.45 -10.97 3.25
CA TYR A 64 -21.04 -10.31 2.09
C TYR A 64 -20.40 -8.92 1.90
N SER A 65 -20.13 -8.54 0.66
CA SER A 65 -19.88 -7.14 0.29
C SER A 65 -21.21 -6.54 -0.12
N VAL A 66 -21.61 -5.45 0.54
CA VAL A 66 -22.93 -4.82 0.37
C VAL A 66 -22.74 -3.38 -0.07
N LEU A 67 -23.54 -2.94 -1.05
CA LEU A 67 -23.61 -1.54 -1.48
C LEU A 67 -24.97 -0.97 -1.11
N VAL A 68 -24.98 0.17 -0.43
CA VAL A 68 -26.20 0.90 -0.04
C VAL A 68 -26.20 2.32 -0.62
N LYS A 69 -27.41 2.88 -0.71
CA LYS A 69 -27.68 4.30 -0.95
C LYS A 69 -28.79 4.78 -0.02
N ALA A 70 -28.93 6.08 0.17
CA ALA A 70 -30.11 6.64 0.82
C ALA A 70 -31.29 6.75 -0.17
N VAL A 71 -32.46 6.28 0.24
CA VAL A 71 -33.76 6.49 -0.41
C VAL A 71 -34.79 6.76 0.68
N ASP A 72 -35.57 7.82 0.53
CA ASP A 72 -36.62 8.20 1.50
C ASP A 72 -36.12 8.28 2.96
N ASN A 73 -34.92 8.84 3.16
CA ASN A 73 -34.22 8.95 4.45
C ASN A 73 -33.86 7.61 5.12
N LEU A 74 -33.95 6.50 4.39
CA LEU A 74 -33.53 5.18 4.83
C LEU A 74 -32.40 4.67 3.95
N ASP A 75 -31.52 3.85 4.51
CA ASP A 75 -30.52 3.18 3.68
C ASP A 75 -31.15 1.96 3.00
N GLN A 76 -30.97 1.87 1.68
CA GLN A 76 -31.46 0.78 0.85
C GLN A 76 -30.29 0.01 0.26
N GLU A 77 -30.29 -1.31 0.45
CA GLU A 77 -29.35 -2.22 -0.21
C GLU A 77 -29.62 -2.22 -1.73
N ILE A 78 -28.58 -1.91 -2.51
CA ILE A 78 -28.61 -1.98 -3.97
C ILE A 78 -28.09 -3.35 -4.43
N TYR A 79 -26.94 -3.75 -3.89
CA TYR A 79 -26.27 -4.99 -4.25
C TYR A 79 -25.76 -5.69 -3.00
N ARG A 80 -25.84 -7.02 -3.02
CA ARG A 80 -25.30 -7.90 -1.99
C ARG A 80 -24.58 -9.05 -2.67
N ILE A 81 -23.27 -9.11 -2.48
CA ILE A 81 -22.40 -10.11 -3.12
C ILE A 81 -21.79 -10.99 -2.04
N LYS A 82 -22.03 -12.30 -2.11
CA LYS A 82 -21.42 -13.27 -1.21
C LYS A 82 -19.92 -13.37 -1.50
N LEU A 83 -19.11 -13.23 -0.47
CA LEU A 83 -17.65 -13.37 -0.56
C LEU A 83 -17.25 -14.84 -0.35
N PRO A 84 -16.15 -15.29 -0.99
CA PRO A 84 -15.66 -16.67 -0.86
C PRO A 84 -15.07 -16.97 0.54
N GLY A 85 -14.79 -15.94 1.33
CA GLY A 85 -14.22 -16.05 2.67
C GLY A 85 -14.18 -14.69 3.37
N PRO A 86 -13.38 -14.57 4.45
CA PRO A 86 -13.20 -13.31 5.16
C PRO A 86 -12.69 -12.21 4.23
N ALA A 87 -13.30 -11.02 4.28
CA ALA A 87 -12.92 -9.89 3.44
C ALA A 87 -11.57 -9.28 3.84
N LYS A 88 -11.18 -9.37 5.12
CA LYS A 88 -9.92 -8.82 5.63
C LYS A 88 -8.88 -9.93 5.72
N LEU A 89 -8.09 -10.08 4.66
CA LEU A 89 -6.99 -11.05 4.64
C LEU A 89 -5.68 -10.40 5.03
N GLY A 90 -5.43 -9.16 4.58
CA GLY A 90 -4.31 -8.32 4.99
C GLY A 90 -4.76 -7.00 5.62
N GLU A 91 -4.14 -5.91 5.18
CA GLU A 91 -4.30 -4.56 5.74
C GLU A 91 -5.66 -3.90 5.45
N GLY A 92 -6.12 -3.02 6.34
CA GLY A 92 -7.48 -2.47 6.31
C GLY A 92 -7.80 -1.62 5.07
N LYS A 93 -6.97 -0.61 4.76
CA LYS A 93 -7.11 0.33 3.64
C LYS A 93 -7.14 -0.34 2.25
N PRO A 94 -6.21 -1.25 1.90
CA PRO A 94 -6.27 -1.92 0.60
C PRO A 94 -7.50 -2.83 0.44
N GLU A 95 -7.89 -3.53 1.50
CA GLU A 95 -9.04 -4.42 1.46
C GLU A 95 -10.36 -3.63 1.36
N ASN A 96 -10.43 -2.44 1.98
CA ASN A 96 -11.52 -1.47 1.79
C ASN A 96 -11.72 -1.15 0.30
N GLN A 97 -10.66 -0.72 -0.39
CA GLN A 97 -10.77 -0.36 -1.80
C GLN A 97 -11.08 -1.58 -2.69
N ASN A 98 -10.48 -2.74 -2.38
CA ASN A 98 -10.70 -3.98 -3.12
C ASN A 98 -12.14 -4.46 -3.10
N HIS A 99 -12.80 -4.51 -1.93
CA HIS A 99 -14.15 -5.07 -1.88
C HIS A 99 -15.18 -4.16 -2.56
N ALA A 100 -14.88 -2.85 -2.69
CA ALA A 100 -15.73 -1.87 -3.34
C ALA A 100 -15.50 -1.73 -4.85
N VAL A 101 -14.35 -2.16 -5.38
CA VAL A 101 -14.02 -2.04 -6.82
C VAL A 101 -15.13 -2.63 -7.72
N VAL A 102 -15.78 -3.70 -7.26
CA VAL A 102 -16.87 -4.38 -7.97
C VAL A 102 -18.12 -3.50 -8.15
N PHE A 103 -18.33 -2.53 -7.25
CA PHE A 103 -19.47 -1.62 -7.28
C PHE A 103 -19.23 -0.35 -8.09
N THR A 104 -17.99 -0.10 -8.50
CA THR A 104 -17.63 1.04 -9.34
C THR A 104 -17.93 0.77 -10.81
N ARG A 105 -18.02 1.83 -11.62
CA ARG A 105 -18.29 1.77 -13.07
C ARG A 105 -17.26 2.61 -13.83
N GLY A 106 -17.10 2.34 -15.12
CA GLY A 106 -16.13 3.02 -15.99
C GLY A 106 -14.85 2.21 -16.22
N GLU A 107 -13.97 2.77 -17.03
CA GLU A 107 -12.66 2.19 -17.39
C GLU A 107 -11.55 2.66 -16.44
N ALA A 108 -11.67 3.89 -15.93
CA ALA A 108 -10.74 4.46 -14.98
C ALA A 108 -11.31 4.43 -13.56
N LEU A 109 -10.48 4.11 -12.58
CA LEU A 109 -10.83 4.11 -11.17
C LEU A 109 -9.80 4.92 -10.38
N GLN A 110 -10.24 6.01 -9.77
CA GLN A 110 -9.40 6.77 -8.84
C GLN A 110 -9.61 6.25 -7.42
N ALA A 111 -8.52 5.92 -6.75
CA ALA A 111 -8.52 5.62 -5.33
C ALA A 111 -8.15 6.88 -4.55
N ILE A 112 -8.92 7.23 -3.52
CA ILE A 112 -8.72 8.45 -2.72
C ILE A 112 -8.79 8.06 -1.25
N ASP A 113 -7.81 8.48 -0.46
CA ASP A 113 -7.83 8.31 0.99
C ASP A 113 -8.64 9.43 1.67
N MET A 114 -9.18 9.17 2.86
CA MET A 114 -10.07 10.09 3.58
C MET A 114 -9.39 11.41 4.00
N ASN A 115 -8.06 11.42 4.06
CA ASN A 115 -7.25 12.58 4.40
C ASN A 115 -6.78 13.35 3.14
N GLN A 116 -7.20 12.93 1.95
CA GLN A 116 -6.86 13.56 0.69
C GLN A 116 -8.00 14.42 0.17
N ASP A 117 -7.62 15.49 -0.51
CA ASP A 117 -8.53 16.38 -1.21
C ASP A 117 -7.87 16.86 -2.50
N ASN A 118 -8.68 17.38 -3.42
CA ASN A 118 -8.20 17.92 -4.68
C ASN A 118 -8.61 19.39 -4.81
N TYR A 119 -7.65 20.22 -5.20
CA TYR A 119 -7.97 21.57 -5.64
C TYR A 119 -8.85 21.51 -6.91
N LEU A 120 -9.74 22.50 -7.07
CA LEU A 120 -10.59 22.59 -8.25
C LEU A 120 -9.77 22.63 -9.55
N GLU A 121 -8.60 23.26 -9.50
CA GLU A 121 -7.63 23.36 -10.57
C GLU A 121 -7.09 21.99 -11.03
N GLU A 122 -6.92 21.05 -10.12
CA GLU A 122 -6.48 19.68 -10.45
C GLU A 122 -7.61 18.90 -11.15
N ALA A 123 -8.87 19.19 -10.83
CA ALA A 123 -10.01 18.55 -11.49
C ALA A 123 -10.05 18.86 -13.00
N PHE A 124 -9.62 20.06 -13.43
CA PHE A 124 -9.50 20.39 -14.86
C PHE A 124 -8.42 19.56 -15.58
N LYS A 125 -7.41 19.06 -14.87
CA LYS A 125 -6.35 18.23 -15.43
C LYS A 125 -6.75 16.76 -15.55
N MET A 126 -7.81 16.33 -14.87
CA MET A 126 -8.27 14.93 -14.87
C MET A 126 -8.51 14.42 -16.29
N ARG A 127 -9.05 15.26 -17.20
CA ARG A 127 -9.22 14.88 -18.60
C ARG A 127 -7.89 14.51 -19.26
N ASN A 128 -6.86 15.35 -19.09
CA ASN A 128 -5.56 15.12 -19.69
C ASN A 128 -4.88 13.91 -19.04
N LEU A 129 -5.01 13.76 -17.72
CA LEU A 129 -4.52 12.60 -17.00
C LEU A 129 -5.12 11.31 -17.58
N LEU A 130 -6.45 11.24 -17.76
CA LEU A 130 -7.10 10.05 -18.30
C LEU A 130 -6.68 9.72 -19.73
N GLU A 131 -6.29 10.72 -20.53
CA GLU A 131 -5.80 10.50 -21.91
C GLU A 131 -4.46 9.75 -21.94
N GLU A 132 -3.64 9.86 -20.88
CA GLU A 132 -2.36 9.13 -20.77
C GLU A 132 -2.56 7.60 -20.79
N PHE A 133 -3.76 7.08 -20.49
CA PHE A 133 -4.03 5.64 -20.69
C PHE A 133 -4.00 5.22 -22.16
N ASN A 134 -4.28 6.14 -23.08
CA ASN A 134 -4.33 5.90 -24.52
C ASN A 134 -3.05 6.34 -25.25
N GLU A 135 -2.18 7.11 -24.60
CA GLU A 135 -0.92 7.55 -25.21
C GLU A 135 0.11 6.41 -25.31
N ASP A 136 0.99 6.53 -26.32
CA ASP A 136 2.09 5.59 -26.51
C ASP A 136 3.22 5.86 -25.49
N HIS A 137 3.30 4.99 -24.50
CA HIS A 137 4.39 4.99 -23.52
C HIS A 137 5.43 3.89 -23.76
N GLY A 138 5.46 3.30 -24.96
CA GLY A 138 6.41 2.28 -25.40
C GLY A 138 5.84 0.86 -25.31
N VAL A 139 6.52 -0.02 -24.56
CA VAL A 139 6.28 -1.47 -24.65
C VAL A 139 4.86 -1.89 -24.22
N ARG A 140 4.24 -1.19 -23.26
CA ARG A 140 2.91 -1.51 -22.74
C ARG A 140 2.16 -0.23 -22.37
N PRO A 141 0.82 -0.22 -22.54
CA PRO A 141 -0.01 0.85 -22.01
C PRO A 141 0.09 0.90 -20.48
N PRO A 142 -0.03 2.08 -19.87
CA PRO A 142 0.04 2.23 -18.42
C PRO A 142 -1.21 1.63 -17.80
N SER A 143 -1.04 0.93 -16.68
CA SER A 143 -2.17 0.42 -15.88
C SER A 143 -2.47 1.30 -14.67
N ILE A 144 -1.52 2.14 -14.27
CA ILE A 144 -1.64 3.08 -13.15
C ILE A 144 -1.03 4.40 -13.60
N LEU A 145 -1.79 5.48 -13.44
CA LEU A 145 -1.37 6.84 -13.70
C LEU A 145 -1.17 7.57 -12.39
N GLY A 146 0.01 8.19 -12.29
CA GLY A 146 0.46 8.87 -11.10
C GLY A 146 0.15 10.35 -11.09
N VAL A 147 -0.40 10.82 -9.98
CA VAL A 147 -0.51 12.25 -9.71
C VAL A 147 0.66 12.69 -8.82
N ARG A 148 0.88 14.00 -8.69
CA ARG A 148 1.81 14.57 -7.71
C ARG A 148 1.02 14.90 -6.44
N GLU A 149 1.53 14.50 -5.29
CA GLU A 149 0.98 14.96 -4.01
C GLU A 149 1.57 16.31 -3.62
N HIS A 150 0.73 17.18 -3.05
CA HIS A 150 1.19 18.37 -2.38
C HIS A 150 0.70 18.37 -0.94
N ILE A 151 1.62 18.17 0.00
CA ILE A 151 1.33 18.07 1.43
C ILE A 151 1.37 19.47 2.03
N PHE A 152 0.20 20.09 2.18
CA PHE A 152 0.05 21.45 2.66
C PHE A 152 0.39 21.61 4.16
N THR A 153 0.39 20.53 4.93
CA THR A 153 0.75 20.56 6.35
C THR A 153 2.26 20.77 6.58
N GLY A 154 3.09 20.68 5.54
CA GLY A 154 4.54 20.87 5.64
C GLY A 154 4.95 22.24 6.17
N SER A 155 4.16 23.29 5.95
CA SER A 155 4.45 24.65 6.45
C SER A 155 4.09 24.87 7.91
N VAL A 156 3.39 23.92 8.54
CA VAL A 156 2.97 24.02 9.94
C VAL A 156 4.18 23.98 10.87
N SER A 157 5.26 23.28 10.46
CA SER A 157 6.42 23.08 11.31
C SER A 157 7.64 22.46 10.66
N SER A 158 8.78 22.50 11.35
CA SER A 158 9.99 21.76 10.94
C SER A 158 9.77 20.25 10.89
N LEU A 159 9.01 19.65 11.81
CA LEU A 159 8.74 18.21 11.75
C LEU A 159 7.77 17.85 10.62
N ALA A 160 6.68 18.60 10.46
CA ALA A 160 5.76 18.40 9.34
C ALA A 160 6.46 18.65 8.00
N TRP A 161 7.43 19.57 7.95
CA TRP A 161 8.29 19.80 6.79
C TRP A 161 9.17 18.57 6.50
N PHE A 162 9.79 17.96 7.52
CA PHE A 162 10.54 16.71 7.34
C PHE A 162 9.65 15.55 6.88
N MET A 163 8.48 15.36 7.50
CA MET A 163 7.52 14.33 7.08
C MET A 163 7.03 14.56 5.65
N SER A 164 6.70 15.81 5.30
CA SER A 164 6.31 16.20 3.94
C SER A 164 7.42 15.93 2.91
N ASN A 165 8.69 16.18 3.27
CA ASN A 165 9.83 15.86 2.40
C ASN A 165 10.07 14.35 2.26
N GLN A 166 9.92 13.58 3.35
CA GLN A 166 9.99 12.12 3.31
C GLN A 166 8.93 11.56 2.35
N GLU A 167 7.70 12.03 2.49
CA GLU A 167 6.57 11.62 1.68
C GLU A 167 6.73 12.04 0.22
N THR A 168 7.16 13.27 -0.04
CA THR A 168 7.50 13.75 -1.40
C THR A 168 8.60 12.88 -2.03
N SER A 169 9.61 12.50 -1.26
CA SER A 169 10.69 11.63 -1.73
C SER A 169 10.17 10.25 -2.11
N PHE A 170 9.30 9.66 -1.28
CA PHE A 170 8.77 8.31 -1.52
C PHE A 170 7.72 8.28 -2.63
N VAL A 171 6.70 9.13 -2.55
CA VAL A 171 5.50 9.11 -3.41
C VAL A 171 5.69 9.82 -4.74
N THR A 172 6.55 10.84 -4.80
CA THR A 172 6.80 11.59 -6.04
C THR A 172 8.14 11.23 -6.68
N ILE A 173 9.25 11.42 -5.96
CA ILE A 173 10.59 11.27 -6.57
C ILE A 173 10.90 9.80 -6.86
N GLY A 174 10.78 8.93 -5.87
CA GLY A 174 11.02 7.49 -5.99
C GLY A 174 10.15 6.85 -7.06
N GLN A 175 8.84 7.13 -7.05
CA GLN A 175 7.92 6.63 -8.08
C GLN A 175 8.29 7.07 -9.50
N ARG A 176 8.84 8.27 -9.70
CA ARG A 176 9.29 8.73 -11.03
C ARG A 176 10.52 7.97 -11.51
N VAL A 177 11.47 7.72 -10.61
CA VAL A 177 12.68 6.92 -10.90
C VAL A 177 12.30 5.48 -11.25
N PHE A 178 11.34 4.90 -10.54
CA PHE A 178 10.82 3.56 -10.87
C PHE A 178 9.98 3.56 -12.15
N ALA A 179 9.19 4.60 -12.41
CA ALA A 179 8.36 4.66 -13.62
C ALA A 179 9.19 4.78 -14.89
N ARG A 180 10.32 5.51 -14.86
CA ARG A 180 11.21 5.69 -16.01
C ARG A 180 12.67 5.49 -15.60
N PRO A 181 13.39 4.50 -16.15
CA PRO A 181 13.01 3.63 -17.28
C PRO A 181 12.31 2.33 -16.87
N LEU A 182 12.21 2.00 -15.58
CA LEU A 182 11.89 0.63 -15.15
C LEU A 182 10.41 0.23 -15.36
N LYS A 183 9.52 1.19 -15.66
CA LYS A 183 8.08 0.96 -15.85
C LYS A 183 7.41 0.29 -14.64
N ILE A 184 7.92 0.59 -13.44
CA ILE A 184 7.37 0.12 -12.17
C ILE A 184 6.71 1.31 -11.48
N ARG A 185 5.48 1.12 -11.02
CA ARG A 185 4.78 2.08 -10.16
C ARG A 185 4.11 1.33 -9.03
N PHE A 186 4.25 1.88 -7.84
CA PHE A 186 3.46 1.50 -6.69
C PHE A 186 2.29 2.44 -6.53
N HIS A 187 1.22 1.93 -5.94
CA HIS A 187 0.21 2.78 -5.35
C HIS A 187 0.42 2.87 -3.85
N TYR A 188 0.62 4.10 -3.37
CA TYR A 188 0.78 4.44 -1.97
C TYR A 188 -0.39 5.31 -1.52
N GLY A 189 -1.58 4.76 -1.24
CA GLY A 189 -2.72 5.55 -0.76
C GLY A 189 -2.91 6.93 -1.39
N HIS A 190 -2.58 7.09 -2.67
CA HIS A 190 -2.38 8.34 -3.40
C HIS A 190 -3.60 8.56 -4.29
N PRO A 191 -3.95 9.78 -4.76
CA PRO A 191 -5.01 10.00 -5.76
C PRO A 191 -4.68 9.43 -7.17
N ASP A 192 -3.96 8.31 -7.25
CA ASP A 192 -3.67 7.60 -8.49
C ASP A 192 -4.93 7.12 -9.18
N VAL A 193 -4.85 7.07 -10.50
CA VAL A 193 -5.91 6.51 -11.34
C VAL A 193 -5.46 5.18 -11.92
N PHE A 194 -6.33 4.19 -11.85
CA PHE A 194 -6.09 2.83 -12.28
C PHE A 194 -6.92 2.51 -13.51
N ASP A 195 -6.35 1.73 -14.42
CA ASP A 195 -7.13 0.97 -15.39
C ASP A 195 -7.92 -0.09 -14.61
N ARG A 196 -9.22 0.17 -14.45
CA ARG A 196 -10.14 -0.66 -13.68
C ARG A 196 -10.27 -2.05 -14.28
N ILE A 197 -10.31 -2.17 -15.62
CA ILE A 197 -10.50 -3.45 -16.31
C ILE A 197 -9.25 -4.32 -16.08
N PHE A 198 -8.07 -3.73 -16.20
CA PHE A 198 -6.81 -4.42 -15.94
C PHE A 198 -6.71 -4.93 -14.49
N HIS A 199 -7.14 -4.13 -13.50
CA HIS A 199 -6.99 -4.48 -12.09
C HIS A 199 -8.05 -5.47 -11.60
N ILE A 200 -9.31 -5.33 -12.01
CA ILE A 200 -10.37 -6.29 -11.65
C ILE A 200 -10.03 -7.70 -12.14
N THR A 201 -9.51 -7.83 -13.37
CA THR A 201 -9.11 -9.13 -13.94
C THR A 201 -7.87 -9.74 -13.26
N ARG A 202 -7.14 -8.95 -12.47
CA ARG A 202 -5.93 -9.39 -11.74
C ARG A 202 -6.13 -9.46 -10.24
N GLY A 203 -7.37 -9.54 -9.77
CA GLY A 203 -7.69 -9.73 -8.36
C GLY A 203 -7.72 -8.43 -7.55
N GLY A 204 -7.94 -7.29 -8.20
CA GLY A 204 -8.15 -5.99 -7.57
C GLY A 204 -6.95 -5.07 -7.61
N MET A 205 -7.00 -4.07 -6.74
CA MET A 205 -6.00 -3.03 -6.54
C MET A 205 -4.86 -3.55 -5.67
N SER A 206 -5.20 -4.38 -4.69
CA SER A 206 -4.26 -5.13 -3.87
C SER A 206 -4.50 -6.62 -4.03
N LYS A 207 -3.45 -7.45 -3.84
CA LYS A 207 -3.67 -8.90 -3.81
C LYS A 207 -4.18 -9.32 -2.45
N ALA A 208 -5.23 -10.13 -2.40
CA ALA A 208 -5.66 -10.85 -1.22
C ALA A 208 -4.56 -11.84 -0.73
N SER A 209 -3.57 -11.33 0.01
CA SER A 209 -2.45 -12.09 0.54
C SER A 209 -1.87 -11.42 1.78
N ARG A 210 -1.65 -12.23 2.82
CA ARG A 210 -0.99 -11.81 4.07
C ARG A 210 0.49 -11.47 3.91
N ASN A 211 1.12 -11.97 2.85
CA ASN A 211 2.57 -11.92 2.69
C ASN A 211 3.01 -10.93 1.60
N VAL A 212 2.13 -10.59 0.66
CA VAL A 212 2.49 -9.74 -0.49
C VAL A 212 2.28 -8.26 -0.18
N ASN A 213 1.16 -7.90 0.46
CA ASN A 213 0.94 -6.52 0.91
C ASN A 213 1.46 -6.40 2.34
N LEU A 214 2.68 -5.91 2.49
CA LEU A 214 3.37 -5.79 3.78
C LEU A 214 3.04 -4.47 4.50
N SER A 215 2.33 -3.56 3.85
CA SER A 215 2.02 -2.22 4.36
C SER A 215 0.60 -1.83 3.98
N GLU A 216 -0.10 -1.15 4.91
CA GLU A 216 -1.42 -0.56 4.68
C GLU A 216 -1.41 0.43 3.52
N ASP A 217 -0.26 1.06 3.29
CA ASP A 217 -0.18 2.13 2.33
C ASP A 217 0.34 1.64 0.97
N ILE A 218 1.24 0.65 0.89
CA ILE A 218 1.75 0.11 -0.38
C ILE A 218 1.08 -1.22 -0.70
N PHE A 219 0.22 -1.24 -1.71
CA PHE A 219 -0.55 -2.46 -2.01
C PHE A 219 -0.75 -2.79 -3.49
N ALA A 220 -0.53 -1.83 -4.39
CA ALA A 220 -0.43 -2.12 -5.83
C ALA A 220 1.02 -2.04 -6.29
N GLY A 221 1.38 -2.82 -7.32
CA GLY A 221 2.72 -2.81 -7.92
C GLY A 221 3.74 -3.80 -7.31
N LEU A 222 3.51 -4.31 -6.09
CA LEU A 222 4.46 -5.22 -5.41
C LEU A 222 4.71 -6.53 -6.18
N ASN A 223 3.73 -7.06 -6.89
CA ASN A 223 3.93 -8.24 -7.73
C ASN A 223 4.89 -7.99 -8.89
N GLN A 224 4.87 -6.78 -9.48
CA GLN A 224 5.78 -6.46 -10.58
C GLN A 224 7.22 -6.42 -10.08
N ILE A 225 7.45 -5.94 -8.86
CA ILE A 225 8.77 -5.98 -8.24
C ILE A 225 9.17 -7.38 -7.88
N SER A 226 8.30 -8.16 -7.24
CA SER A 226 8.62 -9.55 -6.91
C SER A 226 9.01 -10.34 -8.17
N LEU A 227 8.31 -10.13 -9.30
CA LEU A 227 8.68 -10.71 -10.59
C LEU A 227 9.99 -10.15 -11.16
N PHE A 228 10.24 -8.85 -11.01
CA PHE A 228 11.49 -8.21 -11.43
C PHE A 228 12.68 -8.77 -10.63
N GLU A 229 12.59 -8.80 -9.30
CA GLU A 229 13.59 -9.36 -8.40
C GLU A 229 13.82 -10.84 -8.71
N ALA A 230 12.75 -11.61 -8.94
CA ALA A 230 12.86 -13.00 -9.39
C ALA A 230 13.61 -13.11 -10.73
N LYS A 231 13.33 -12.22 -11.69
CA LYS A 231 14.00 -12.22 -13.00
C LYS A 231 15.48 -11.83 -12.88
N VAL A 232 15.82 -10.83 -12.07
CA VAL A 232 17.22 -10.44 -11.78
C VAL A 232 17.93 -11.61 -11.10
N ALA A 233 17.30 -12.26 -10.13
CA ALA A 233 17.85 -13.43 -9.45
C ALA A 233 18.11 -14.59 -10.42
N CYS A 234 17.14 -14.90 -11.30
CA CYS A 234 17.32 -15.92 -12.33
C CYS A 234 18.44 -15.55 -13.32
N GLY A 235 18.49 -14.30 -13.78
CA GLY A 235 19.53 -13.82 -14.68
C GLY A 235 20.93 -13.89 -14.06
N ASN A 236 21.07 -13.51 -12.79
CA ASN A 236 22.32 -13.66 -12.05
C ASN A 236 22.69 -15.14 -11.85
N GLY A 237 21.70 -16.01 -11.65
CA GLY A 237 21.88 -17.46 -11.65
C GLY A 237 22.44 -17.98 -12.98
N GLU A 238 21.89 -17.54 -14.11
CA GLU A 238 22.39 -17.91 -15.45
C GLU A 238 23.78 -17.34 -15.73
N GLN A 239 24.07 -16.11 -15.32
CA GLN A 239 25.41 -15.51 -15.43
C GLN A 239 26.47 -16.36 -14.73
N THR A 240 26.13 -16.97 -13.59
CA THR A 240 27.02 -17.88 -12.85
C THR A 240 27.48 -19.06 -13.71
N LEU A 241 26.66 -19.50 -14.67
CA LEU A 241 26.96 -20.60 -15.59
C LEU A 241 27.58 -20.12 -16.92
N SER A 242 27.77 -18.81 -17.09
CA SER A 242 28.25 -18.25 -18.35
C SER A 242 29.77 -18.38 -18.52
N ARG A 243 30.20 -18.57 -19.77
CA ARG A 243 31.62 -18.58 -20.16
C ARG A 243 32.26 -17.20 -19.99
N ASP A 244 31.47 -16.13 -20.00
CA ASP A 244 31.96 -14.76 -19.92
C ASP A 244 32.37 -14.41 -18.49
N ILE A 245 31.60 -14.82 -17.47
CA ILE A 245 32.03 -14.73 -16.06
C ILE A 245 33.30 -15.55 -15.83
N TYR A 246 33.41 -16.74 -16.42
CA TYR A 246 34.62 -17.56 -16.35
C TYR A 246 35.85 -16.82 -16.92
N ARG A 247 35.71 -16.18 -18.09
CA ARG A 247 36.78 -15.37 -18.71
C ARG A 247 37.10 -14.13 -17.89
N LEU A 248 36.09 -13.40 -17.40
CA LEU A 248 36.26 -12.22 -16.55
C LEU A 248 37.03 -12.55 -15.27
N GLY A 249 36.70 -13.69 -14.65
CA GLY A 249 37.38 -14.18 -13.45
C GLY A 249 38.86 -14.46 -13.66
N HIS A 250 39.30 -14.83 -14.87
CA HIS A 250 40.73 -15.00 -15.19
C HIS A 250 41.48 -13.68 -15.35
N HIS A 251 40.76 -12.57 -15.56
CA HIS A 251 41.35 -11.25 -15.74
C HIS A 251 41.19 -10.34 -14.51
N PHE A 252 40.38 -10.73 -13.53
CA PHE A 252 40.21 -10.01 -12.28
C PHE A 252 41.30 -10.37 -11.27
N ASP A 253 41.86 -9.36 -10.62
CA ASP A 253 42.63 -9.56 -9.40
C ASP A 253 41.69 -9.95 -8.23
N PHE A 254 42.30 -10.33 -7.11
CA PHE A 254 41.56 -10.82 -5.95
C PHE A 254 40.45 -9.85 -5.49
N PHE A 255 40.73 -8.55 -5.42
CA PHE A 255 39.77 -7.56 -4.92
C PHE A 255 38.64 -7.29 -5.91
N ARG A 256 38.92 -7.25 -7.22
CA ARG A 256 37.90 -7.13 -8.27
C ARG A 256 37.05 -8.38 -8.35
N MET A 257 37.64 -9.55 -8.16
CA MET A 257 36.92 -10.82 -8.12
C MET A 257 36.01 -10.90 -6.89
N LEU A 258 36.49 -10.47 -5.72
CA LEU A 258 35.69 -10.38 -4.49
C LEU A 258 34.53 -9.39 -4.64
N SER A 259 34.79 -8.21 -5.21
CA SER A 259 33.76 -7.21 -5.48
C SER A 259 32.71 -7.73 -6.47
N CYS A 260 33.14 -8.36 -7.57
CA CYS A 260 32.26 -9.01 -8.53
C CYS A 260 31.41 -10.10 -7.86
N TYR A 261 32.02 -10.93 -7.02
CA TYR A 261 31.33 -11.97 -6.27
C TYR A 261 30.20 -11.38 -5.41
N PHE A 262 30.47 -10.43 -4.53
CA PHE A 262 29.44 -9.90 -3.63
C PHE A 262 28.37 -9.03 -4.31
N THR A 263 28.68 -8.41 -5.44
CA THR A 263 27.74 -7.53 -6.17
C THR A 263 26.86 -8.25 -7.18
N THR A 264 27.21 -9.49 -7.59
CA THR A 264 26.48 -10.23 -8.64
C THR A 264 25.99 -11.60 -8.16
N ILE A 265 26.86 -12.60 -8.22
CA ILE A 265 26.50 -14.03 -8.12
C ILE A 265 26.71 -14.62 -6.72
N GLY A 266 27.49 -13.95 -5.87
CA GLY A 266 28.04 -14.52 -4.64
C GLY A 266 26.99 -14.85 -3.59
N PHE A 267 25.94 -14.04 -3.48
CA PHE A 267 24.79 -14.35 -2.63
C PHE A 267 24.12 -15.67 -3.01
N TYR A 268 23.90 -15.90 -4.31
CA TYR A 268 23.25 -17.11 -4.82
C TYR A 268 24.15 -18.34 -4.70
N VAL A 269 25.44 -18.21 -5.04
CA VAL A 269 26.42 -19.29 -4.89
C VAL A 269 26.58 -19.68 -3.42
N SER A 270 26.70 -18.71 -2.51
CA SER A 270 26.77 -18.96 -1.06
C SER A 270 25.51 -19.67 -0.55
N SER A 271 24.34 -19.26 -1.02
CA SER A 271 23.06 -19.85 -0.65
C SER A 271 22.94 -21.29 -1.15
N LEU A 272 23.33 -21.56 -2.40
CA LEU A 272 23.30 -22.89 -2.99
C LEU A 272 24.26 -23.85 -2.28
N ILE A 273 25.50 -23.41 -2.02
CA ILE A 273 26.48 -24.19 -1.23
C ILE A 273 25.91 -24.48 0.16
N SER A 274 25.32 -23.49 0.82
CA SER A 274 24.73 -23.66 2.15
C SER A 274 23.58 -24.69 2.15
N GLN A 275 22.72 -24.69 1.12
CA GLN A 275 21.65 -25.67 0.99
C GLN A 275 22.15 -27.07 0.63
N ALA A 276 23.14 -27.18 -0.28
CA ALA A 276 23.76 -28.45 -0.66
C ALA A 276 24.51 -29.08 0.52
N CYS A 277 25.14 -28.27 1.36
CA CYS A 277 25.85 -28.72 2.56
C CYS A 277 24.91 -29.02 3.74
N ARG A 278 23.61 -28.68 3.67
CA ARG A 278 22.65 -28.88 4.76
C ARG A 278 22.58 -30.34 5.26
N PRO A 279 22.49 -31.39 4.41
CA PRO A 279 22.43 -32.77 4.89
C PRO A 279 23.70 -33.18 5.62
N LEU A 280 24.87 -32.76 5.11
CA LEU A 280 26.17 -33.02 5.73
C LEU A 280 26.28 -32.34 7.09
N MET A 281 25.96 -31.05 7.17
CA MET A 281 26.00 -30.27 8.42
C MET A 281 24.97 -30.77 9.44
N SER A 282 23.85 -31.33 8.99
CA SER A 282 22.86 -31.96 9.87
C SER A 282 23.34 -33.31 10.38
N GLY A 283 23.99 -34.11 9.51
CA GLY A 283 24.59 -35.40 9.90
C GLY A 283 25.77 -35.25 10.87
N LEU A 284 26.54 -34.17 10.75
CA LEU A 284 27.62 -33.81 11.67
C LEU A 284 27.12 -33.13 12.97
N GLY A 285 25.80 -32.95 13.15
CA GLY A 285 25.21 -32.28 14.32
C GLY A 285 25.45 -30.77 14.40
N MET A 286 26.14 -30.17 13.43
CA MET A 286 26.53 -28.75 13.43
C MET A 286 25.43 -27.79 12.96
N TRP A 287 24.32 -28.32 12.41
CA TRP A 287 23.22 -27.50 11.91
C TRP A 287 22.59 -26.58 12.97
N GLY A 288 22.58 -27.01 14.23
CA GLY A 288 22.17 -26.18 15.36
C GLY A 288 23.03 -24.92 15.49
N SER A 289 24.35 -25.09 15.43
CA SER A 289 25.35 -24.02 15.51
C SER A 289 25.29 -23.08 14.30
N CYS A 290 25.11 -23.60 13.09
CA CYS A 290 24.91 -22.76 11.89
C CYS A 290 23.68 -21.85 12.02
N LYS A 291 22.55 -22.39 12.49
CA LYS A 291 21.34 -21.59 12.75
C LYS A 291 21.55 -20.56 13.88
N ALA A 292 22.35 -20.88 14.88
CA ALA A 292 22.66 -19.97 15.97
C ALA A 292 23.56 -18.82 15.50
N LEU A 293 24.58 -19.12 14.67
CA LEU A 293 25.44 -18.11 14.04
C LEU A 293 24.67 -17.20 13.10
N ALA A 294 23.79 -17.75 12.24
CA ALA A 294 22.96 -16.95 11.35
C ALA A 294 22.05 -16.00 12.14
N ARG A 295 21.35 -16.51 13.17
CA ARG A 295 20.55 -15.66 14.06
C ARG A 295 21.40 -14.62 14.80
N GLY A 296 22.59 -15.00 15.25
CA GLY A 296 23.53 -14.10 15.91
C GLY A 296 23.97 -12.96 14.99
N TYR A 297 24.24 -13.26 13.72
CA TYR A 297 24.53 -12.24 12.70
C TYR A 297 23.33 -11.31 12.46
N ASP A 298 22.13 -11.86 12.29
CA ASP A 298 20.91 -11.06 12.08
C ASP A 298 20.63 -10.15 13.29
N TYR A 299 20.79 -10.66 14.51
CA TYR A 299 20.66 -9.87 15.73
C TYR A 299 21.75 -8.80 15.86
N LEU A 300 23.00 -9.11 15.51
CA LEU A 300 24.10 -8.17 15.54
C LEU A 300 23.90 -7.05 14.51
N MET A 301 23.55 -7.38 13.27
CA MET A 301 23.27 -6.40 12.22
C MET A 301 22.05 -5.56 12.57
N GLY A 302 20.98 -6.20 13.07
CA GLY A 302 19.82 -5.51 13.60
C GLY A 302 20.22 -4.54 14.71
N TYR A 303 21.08 -4.96 15.65
CA TYR A 303 21.61 -4.08 16.69
C TYR A 303 22.45 -2.94 16.11
N ILE A 304 23.36 -3.17 15.18
CA ILE A 304 24.18 -2.10 14.58
C ILE A 304 23.30 -1.06 13.87
N ILE A 305 22.28 -1.51 13.15
CA ILE A 305 21.39 -0.64 12.37
C ILE A 305 20.41 0.10 13.28
N PHE A 306 19.80 -0.60 14.25
CA PHE A 306 18.71 -0.06 15.06
C PHE A 306 19.15 0.47 16.44
N ALA A 307 20.32 0.10 16.96
CA ALA A 307 20.81 0.63 18.24
C ALA A 307 21.02 2.15 18.20
N PRO A 308 21.56 2.78 17.13
CA PRO A 308 21.59 4.23 17.04
C PRO A 308 20.18 4.85 17.15
N VAL A 309 19.20 4.26 16.48
CA VAL A 309 17.79 4.69 16.52
C VAL A 309 17.20 4.51 17.91
N ALA A 310 17.44 3.36 18.56
CA ALA A 310 16.94 3.04 19.88
C ALA A 310 17.59 3.89 20.98
N ILE A 311 18.89 4.16 20.88
CA ILE A 311 19.61 5.07 21.77
C ILE A 311 19.05 6.48 21.65
N LEU A 312 18.84 6.97 20.41
CA LEU A 312 18.18 8.25 20.17
C LEU A 312 16.76 8.27 20.76
N ALA A 313 15.99 7.18 20.65
CA ALA A 313 14.65 7.08 21.22
C ALA A 313 14.62 7.00 22.76
N TRP A 314 15.68 6.50 23.40
CA TRP A 314 15.76 6.33 24.86
C TRP A 314 15.97 7.65 25.59
N PHE A 315 16.58 8.65 24.95
CA PHE A 315 16.72 9.95 25.55
C PHE A 315 15.34 10.60 25.70
N PRO A 316 14.86 10.84 26.93
CA PRO A 316 13.57 11.50 27.12
C PRO A 316 13.60 12.90 26.52
N PHE A 317 14.76 13.55 26.40
CA PHE A 317 14.91 14.79 25.65
C PHE A 317 14.56 14.64 24.16
N VAL A 318 14.77 13.50 23.50
CA VAL A 318 14.38 13.34 22.08
C VAL A 318 12.87 13.20 21.95
N SER A 319 12.21 12.45 22.84
CA SER A 319 10.75 12.38 22.89
C SER A 319 10.14 13.70 23.36
N GLU A 320 10.75 14.39 24.31
CA GLU A 320 10.30 15.68 24.85
C GLU A 320 10.62 16.82 23.89
N PHE A 321 11.71 16.74 23.11
CA PHE A 321 11.98 17.62 21.98
C PHE A 321 11.01 17.31 20.85
N GLN A 322 10.74 16.05 20.52
CA GLN A 322 9.73 15.65 19.53
C GLN A 322 8.33 16.12 19.97
N THR A 323 7.95 15.98 21.24
CA THR A 323 6.64 16.35 21.80
C THR A 323 6.51 17.86 22.01
N ARG A 324 7.55 18.54 22.50
CA ARG A 324 7.58 20.02 22.57
C ARG A 324 7.64 20.60 21.17
N LEU A 325 8.31 19.99 20.21
CA LEU A 325 8.30 20.44 18.83
C LEU A 325 6.93 20.15 18.20
N LEU A 326 6.31 18.98 18.41
CA LEU A 326 4.95 18.61 17.94
C LEU A 326 3.79 19.41 18.59
N PHE A 327 3.90 19.80 19.86
CA PHE A 327 2.78 20.31 20.66
C PHE A 327 3.08 21.62 21.41
N ASN A 328 4.18 22.33 21.09
CA ASN A 328 4.45 23.67 21.62
C ASN A 328 3.22 24.57 21.42
N GLN A 329 2.86 25.39 22.42
CA GLN A 329 1.73 26.32 22.30
C GLN A 329 1.81 27.27 21.09
N ALA A 330 3.01 27.62 20.62
CA ALA A 330 3.20 28.37 19.37
C ALA A 330 2.85 27.54 18.11
N PHE A 331 3.04 26.23 18.19
CA PHE A 331 2.77 25.23 17.14
C PHE A 331 1.29 24.81 17.12
N SER A 332 0.73 24.55 18.30
CA SER A 332 -0.69 24.25 18.52
C SER A 332 -1.60 25.45 18.21
N ARG A 333 -1.13 26.70 18.37
CA ARG A 333 -1.83 27.89 17.87
C ARG A 333 -1.82 28.00 16.34
N GLY A 334 -0.84 27.40 15.66
CA GLY A 334 -0.80 27.29 14.19
C GLY A 334 -1.68 26.15 13.63
N LEU A 335 -1.88 25.09 14.42
CA LEU A 335 -2.73 23.94 14.14
C LEU A 335 -4.22 24.16 14.41
N GLN A 336 -4.63 25.33 14.91
CA GLN A 336 -6.05 25.67 14.94
C GLN A 336 -6.57 25.74 13.50
N ILE A 337 -7.33 24.71 13.13
CA ILE A 337 -8.08 24.51 11.88
C ILE A 337 -8.83 25.79 11.44
N GLN A 338 -9.06 26.74 12.34
CA GLN A 338 -9.56 28.08 12.03
C GLN A 338 -8.73 28.85 10.99
N ARG A 339 -7.40 28.71 10.88
CA ARG A 339 -6.65 29.43 9.82
C ARG A 339 -6.85 28.84 8.42
N ILE A 340 -7.20 27.56 8.32
CA ILE A 340 -7.54 26.91 7.04
C ILE A 340 -9.01 27.23 6.65
N LEU A 341 -9.92 27.30 7.63
CA LEU A 341 -11.32 27.67 7.41
C LEU A 341 -11.55 29.18 7.22
N ALA A 342 -10.75 30.04 7.86
CA ALA A 342 -10.80 31.48 7.69
C ALA A 342 -10.00 31.85 6.43
N GLY A 343 -10.57 31.58 5.26
CA GLY A 343 -10.01 31.97 3.97
C GLY A 343 -9.41 33.38 4.04
N GLY A 344 -8.11 33.48 3.77
CA GLY A 344 -7.35 34.70 3.97
C GLY A 344 -8.01 35.86 3.23
N LYS A 345 -8.58 36.81 3.98
CA LYS A 345 -8.88 38.13 3.45
C LYS A 345 -7.53 38.76 3.06
N LYS A 346 -7.27 38.84 1.76
CA LYS A 346 -6.19 39.64 1.19
C LYS A 346 -6.33 41.06 1.72
N HIS A 347 -5.34 41.53 2.48
CA HIS A 347 -5.17 42.95 2.72
C HIS A 347 -4.72 43.61 1.41
N LYS A 348 -5.37 44.75 1.11
CA LYS A 348 -5.08 45.65 0.00
C LYS A 348 -3.67 46.20 0.05
#